data_AF-A0A1Z8X1X3-F1
#
_entry.id   AF-A0A1Z8X1X3-F1
#
_cell.length_a   1.000
_cell.length_b   1.000
_cell.length_c   1.000
_cell.angle_alpha   90.00
_cell.angle_beta   90.00
_cell.angle_gamma   90.00
#
_symmetry.space_group_name_H-M   'P 1'
#
loop_
_entity.id
_entity.type
_entity.pdbx_description
1 polymer ?
#
loop_
_entity_poly.entity_id
_entity_poly.type
_entity_poly.pdbx_seq_one_letter_code
_entity_poly.pdbx_strand_id
1 'polypeptide(L)'
;MFDFIGVAIGILFAILIISGIIFLIGYAFKSTGVKISFDISLNGYFYFVRLISGGVFCLAGISRILQGIFAMIFGNSFSFQLESYTSDNSEEMLQMFNGSVEASLFTGITTAIISGIIFLVHARLQSKNELSMKQDPSKDIIFKMLVFAGTIFFGLVTIVGLVGSIEELYKFILFDSVKNVEDWRKGVPGEPLSIALSALIGWTITLRRLIRLISKK
;
A
#
# COMPACT_ATOMS: atom_id res chain seq x y z
N MET A 1 5.39 -3.16 -26.58
CA MET A 1 3.95 -3.34 -26.83
C MET A 1 3.22 -4.02 -25.66
N PHE A 2 3.86 -4.96 -24.95
CA PHE A 2 3.28 -5.59 -23.75
C PHE A 2 3.18 -4.65 -22.53
N ASP A 3 4.07 -3.66 -22.38
CA ASP A 3 4.04 -2.71 -21.25
C ASP A 3 2.80 -1.80 -21.23
N PHE A 4 2.36 -1.29 -22.38
CA PHE A 4 1.19 -0.40 -22.44
C PHE A 4 -0.12 -1.12 -22.08
N ILE A 5 -0.25 -2.39 -22.49
CA ILE A 5 -1.40 -3.22 -22.16
C ILE A 5 -1.40 -3.57 -20.68
N GLY A 6 -0.23 -3.89 -20.10
CA GLY A 6 -0.09 -4.15 -18.67
C GLY A 6 -0.45 -2.93 -17.81
N VAL A 7 0.05 -1.75 -18.17
CA VAL A 7 -0.27 -0.48 -17.49
C VAL A 7 -1.76 -0.13 -17.65
N ALA A 8 -2.33 -0.28 -18.85
CA ALA A 8 -3.76 -0.02 -19.09
C ALA A 8 -4.67 -0.97 -18.29
N ILE A 9 -4.31 -2.25 -18.20
CA ILE A 9 -5.03 -3.23 -17.36
C ILE A 9 -4.89 -2.86 -15.88
N GLY A 10 -3.70 -2.46 -15.44
CA GLY A 10 -3.45 -2.01 -14.07
C GLY A 10 -4.30 -0.79 -13.69
N ILE A 11 -4.35 0.23 -14.56
CA ILE A 11 -5.19 1.42 -14.38
C ILE A 11 -6.68 1.03 -14.39
N LEU A 12 -7.11 0.15 -15.30
CA LEU A 12 -8.48 -0.35 -15.34
C LEU A 12 -8.86 -1.01 -14.02
N PHE A 13 -8.01 -1.89 -13.47
CA PHE A 13 -8.23 -2.52 -12.18
C PHE A 13 -8.27 -1.49 -11.04
N ALA A 14 -7.36 -0.52 -11.02
CA ALA A 14 -7.36 0.55 -10.02
C ALA A 14 -8.67 1.35 -10.06
N ILE A 15 -9.13 1.74 -11.26
CA ILE A 15 -10.41 2.43 -11.45
C ILE A 15 -11.58 1.55 -10.99
N LEU A 16 -11.58 0.25 -11.33
CA LEU A 16 -12.62 -0.69 -10.92
C LEU A 16 -12.70 -0.85 -9.41
N ILE A 17 -11.55 -0.91 -8.73
CA ILE A 17 -11.48 -1.01 -7.27
C ILE A 17 -11.99 0.28 -6.63
N ILE A 18 -11.51 1.44 -7.08
CA ILE A 18 -11.93 2.74 -6.53
C ILE A 18 -13.43 2.95 -6.77
N SER A 19 -13.91 2.71 -8.00
CA SER A 19 -15.32 2.81 -8.36
C SER A 19 -16.19 1.82 -7.59
N GLY A 20 -15.70 0.59 -7.40
CA GLY A 20 -16.37 -0.43 -6.61
C GLY A 20 -16.49 -0.07 -5.13
N ILE A 21 -15.44 0.53 -4.55
CA ILE A 21 -15.46 1.04 -3.17
C ILE A 21 -16.45 2.19 -3.03
N ILE A 22 -16.41 3.18 -3.93
CA ILE A 22 -17.35 4.32 -3.93
C ILE A 22 -18.79 3.83 -4.09
N PHE A 23 -19.03 2.90 -5.03
CA PHE A 23 -20.33 2.29 -5.25
C PHE A 23 -20.83 1.54 -4.03
N LEU A 24 -19.99 0.71 -3.40
CA LEU A 24 -20.33 -0.01 -2.17
C LEU A 24 -20.71 0.96 -1.05
N ILE A 25 -19.89 2.00 -0.84
CA ILE A 25 -20.15 3.06 0.14
C ILE A 25 -21.51 3.71 -0.13
N GLY A 26 -21.76 4.17 -1.36
CA GLY A 26 -23.04 4.77 -1.75
C GLY A 26 -24.24 3.82 -1.62
N TYR A 27 -24.06 2.55 -2.00
CA TYR A 27 -25.10 1.53 -1.93
C TYR A 27 -25.47 1.16 -0.48
N ALA A 28 -24.50 1.07 0.43
CA ALA A 28 -24.83 0.87 1.84
C ALA A 28 -25.49 2.08 2.47
N PHE A 29 -25.08 3.30 2.12
CA PHE A 29 -25.79 4.49 2.59
C PHE A 29 -27.25 4.50 2.13
N LYS A 30 -27.51 4.10 0.87
CA LYS A 30 -28.87 4.01 0.33
C LYS A 30 -29.69 2.87 0.95
N SER A 31 -29.09 1.70 1.18
CA SER A 31 -29.83 0.49 1.62
C SER A 31 -30.04 0.40 3.14
N THR A 32 -29.22 1.06 3.95
CA THR A 32 -29.30 0.95 5.42
C THR A 32 -30.16 2.03 6.09
N GLY A 33 -30.54 3.10 5.37
CA GLY A 33 -31.34 4.21 5.92
C GLY A 33 -30.64 4.98 7.05
N VAL A 34 -29.32 4.81 7.22
CA VAL A 34 -28.55 5.44 8.29
C VAL A 34 -28.44 6.94 8.03
N LYS A 35 -29.00 7.74 8.95
CA LYS A 35 -28.75 9.19 8.99
C LYS A 35 -27.32 9.41 9.48
N ILE A 36 -26.47 10.00 8.64
CA ILE A 36 -25.07 10.31 9.00
C ILE A 36 -25.09 11.41 10.06
N SER A 37 -24.71 11.09 11.29
CA SER A 37 -24.40 12.10 12.31
C SER A 37 -22.96 12.60 12.14
N PHE A 38 -22.69 13.78 12.67
CA PHE A 38 -21.34 14.35 12.68
C PHE A 38 -20.32 13.38 13.32
N ASP A 39 -20.69 12.73 14.43
CA ASP A 39 -19.81 11.82 15.15
C ASP A 39 -19.45 10.56 14.33
N ILE A 40 -20.42 10.01 13.59
CA ILE A 40 -20.20 8.87 12.68
C ILE A 40 -19.28 9.27 11.52
N SER A 41 -19.51 10.45 10.93
CA SER A 41 -18.67 10.98 9.86
C SER A 41 -17.23 11.21 10.34
N LEU A 42 -17.07 11.77 11.54
CA LEU A 42 -15.77 12.03 12.16
C LEU A 42 -15.03 10.73 12.48
N ASN A 43 -15.75 9.68 12.91
CA ASN A 43 -15.17 8.36 13.14
C ASN A 43 -14.69 7.71 11.82
N GLY A 44 -15.48 7.84 10.75
CA GLY A 44 -15.10 7.42 9.40
C GLY A 44 -13.83 8.14 8.91
N TYR A 45 -13.75 9.45 9.12
CA TYR A 45 -12.55 10.25 8.82
C TYR A 45 -11.31 9.73 9.56
N PHE A 46 -11.40 9.53 10.88
CA PHE A 46 -10.26 9.02 11.65
C PHE A 46 -9.81 7.65 11.16
N TYR A 47 -10.76 6.75 10.86
CA TYR A 47 -10.42 5.44 10.31
C TYR A 47 -9.74 5.55 8.95
N PHE A 48 -10.26 6.38 8.05
CA PHE A 48 -9.68 6.61 6.73
C PHE A 48 -8.24 7.13 6.84
N VAL A 49 -7.99 8.16 7.65
CA VAL A 49 -6.65 8.70 7.85
C VAL A 49 -5.72 7.65 8.46
N ARG A 50 -6.19 6.82 9.40
CA ARG A 50 -5.39 5.72 9.94
C ARG A 50 -5.04 4.66 8.90
N LEU A 51 -5.95 4.35 7.99
CA LEU A 51 -5.72 3.40 6.91
C LEU A 51 -4.68 3.95 5.92
N ILE A 52 -4.75 5.23 5.58
CA ILE A 52 -3.78 5.86 4.68
C ILE A 52 -2.41 6.04 5.37
N SER A 53 -2.36 6.61 6.57
CA SER A 53 -1.10 6.84 7.28
C SER A 53 -0.44 5.54 7.74
N GLY A 54 -1.13 4.73 8.54
CA GLY A 54 -0.57 3.49 9.09
C GLY A 54 -0.58 2.31 8.11
N GLY A 55 -1.48 2.32 7.13
CA GLY A 55 -1.51 1.30 6.09
C GLY A 55 -0.63 1.69 4.92
N VAL A 56 -0.98 2.72 4.15
CA VAL A 56 -0.26 3.04 2.90
C VAL A 56 1.14 3.59 3.17
N PHE A 57 1.26 4.70 3.90
CA PHE A 57 2.56 5.39 4.06
C PHE A 57 3.52 4.65 4.98
N CYS A 58 3.04 4.10 6.09
CA CYS A 58 3.89 3.35 7.00
C CYS A 58 4.41 2.06 6.35
N LEU A 59 3.56 1.32 5.62
CA LEU A 59 4.01 0.14 4.88
C LEU A 59 4.91 0.52 3.69
N ALA A 60 4.72 1.68 3.07
CA ALA A 60 5.67 2.19 2.08
C ALA A 60 7.04 2.46 2.72
N GLY A 61 7.08 3.06 3.90
CA GLY A 61 8.31 3.23 4.68
C GLY A 61 8.98 1.89 5.04
N ILE A 62 8.20 0.91 5.51
CA ILE A 62 8.68 -0.45 5.80
C ILE A 62 9.21 -1.12 4.53
N SER A 63 8.55 -0.94 3.39
CA SER A 63 9.02 -1.46 2.10
C SER A 63 10.40 -0.92 1.76
N ARG A 64 10.64 0.39 1.92
CA ARG A 64 11.98 0.97 1.71
C ARG A 64 13.02 0.45 2.69
N ILE A 65 12.63 0.19 3.94
CA ILE A 65 13.52 -0.44 4.92
C ILE A 65 13.88 -1.87 4.48
N LEU A 66 12.89 -2.66 4.03
CA LEU A 66 13.11 -4.01 3.51
C LEU A 66 14.01 -4.00 2.28
N GLN A 67 13.85 -3.05 1.35
CA GLN A 67 14.76 -2.87 0.21
C GLN A 67 16.20 -2.63 0.67
N GLY A 68 16.40 -1.74 1.64
CA GLY A 68 17.71 -1.50 2.24
C GLY A 68 18.31 -2.74 2.90
N ILE A 69 17.50 -3.52 3.63
CA ILE A 69 17.93 -4.78 4.25
C ILE A 69 18.29 -5.82 3.19
N PHE A 70 17.46 -5.98 2.15
CA PHE A 70 17.75 -6.91 1.05
C PHE A 70 19.03 -6.52 0.33
N ALA A 71 19.29 -5.23 0.14
CA ALA A 71 20.54 -4.79 -0.45
C ALA A 71 21.77 -5.08 0.40
N MET A 72 21.65 -5.01 1.73
CA MET A 72 22.74 -5.43 2.62
C MET A 72 23.05 -6.94 2.53
N ILE A 73 22.03 -7.77 2.28
CA ILE A 73 22.16 -9.23 2.28
C ILE A 73 22.52 -9.78 0.89
N PHE A 74 21.85 -9.29 -0.14
CA PHE A 74 21.89 -9.82 -1.51
C PHE A 74 22.62 -8.91 -2.51
N GLY A 75 23.06 -7.73 -2.07
CA GLY A 75 23.80 -6.76 -2.86
C GLY A 75 22.98 -5.55 -3.32
N ASN A 76 23.68 -4.46 -3.65
CA ASN A 76 23.09 -3.14 -3.93
C ASN A 76 22.00 -3.14 -5.02
N SER A 77 21.94 -4.16 -5.88
CA SER A 77 20.88 -4.31 -6.89
C SER A 77 19.46 -4.32 -6.29
N PHE A 78 19.30 -4.71 -5.01
CA PHE A 78 18.01 -4.79 -4.33
C PHE A 78 17.48 -3.46 -3.76
N SER A 79 18.31 -2.41 -3.70
CA SER A 79 17.89 -1.10 -3.17
C SER A 79 17.59 -0.07 -4.25
N PHE A 80 17.86 -0.39 -5.51
CA PHE A 80 17.54 0.49 -6.61
C PHE A 80 16.04 0.56 -6.91
N GLN A 81 15.64 1.66 -7.54
CA GLN A 81 14.30 1.87 -8.08
C GLN A 81 14.39 2.42 -9.50
N LEU A 82 13.44 2.01 -10.33
CA LEU A 82 13.26 2.53 -11.68
C LEU A 82 12.25 3.68 -11.63
N GLU A 83 12.68 4.90 -11.95
CA GLU A 83 11.77 6.01 -12.26
C GLU A 83 11.79 6.27 -13.77
N SER A 84 10.61 6.33 -14.39
CA SER A 84 10.45 6.78 -15.78
C SER A 84 10.18 8.28 -15.80
N TYR A 85 11.03 9.06 -16.44
CA TYR A 85 10.76 10.46 -16.74
C TYR A 85 10.53 10.66 -18.23
N THR A 86 9.50 11.43 -18.57
CA THR A 86 9.26 11.89 -19.93
C THR A 86 10.15 13.10 -20.18
N SER A 87 11.13 12.96 -21.06
CA SER A 87 11.89 14.09 -21.60
C SER A 87 11.00 14.92 -22.52
N ASP A 88 11.24 16.25 -22.60
CA ASP A 88 10.53 17.17 -23.52
C ASP A 88 10.55 16.71 -24.99
N ASN A 89 11.45 15.78 -25.35
CA ASN A 89 11.53 15.17 -26.68
C ASN A 89 10.72 13.86 -26.86
N SER A 90 9.76 13.56 -25.98
CA SER A 90 8.86 12.38 -26.09
C SER A 90 9.53 11.00 -26.09
N GLU A 91 10.80 10.91 -25.67
CA GLU A 91 11.44 9.64 -25.32
C GLU A 91 11.33 9.43 -23.80
N GLU A 92 10.79 8.27 -23.39
CA GLU A 92 10.84 7.82 -22.00
C GLU A 92 12.30 7.51 -21.64
N MET A 93 12.92 8.37 -20.84
CA MET A 93 14.20 8.07 -20.22
C MET A 93 13.95 7.45 -18.85
N LEU A 94 14.42 6.22 -18.67
CA LEU A 94 14.45 5.56 -17.37
C LEU A 94 15.68 6.06 -16.60
N GLN A 95 15.45 6.77 -15.50
CA GLN A 95 16.51 7.21 -14.60
C GLN A 95 16.42 6.40 -13.31
N MET A 96 17.53 5.81 -12.90
CA MET A 96 17.62 5.12 -11.62
C MET A 96 17.76 6.19 -10.52
N PHE A 97 16.80 6.30 -9.62
CA PHE A 97 16.97 7.11 -8.42
C PHE A 97 18.12 6.51 -7.59
N ASN A 98 18.88 7.33 -6.86
CA ASN A 98 19.96 6.83 -6.00
C ASN A 98 19.38 5.96 -4.88
N GLY A 99 19.23 4.67 -5.19
CA GLY A 99 18.79 3.63 -4.28
C GLY A 99 19.96 3.07 -3.51
N SER A 100 20.85 3.91 -2.99
CA SER A 100 21.83 3.42 -2.03
C SER A 100 21.10 2.83 -0.82
N VAL A 101 21.75 1.88 -0.15
CA VAL A 101 21.25 1.32 1.11
C VAL A 101 20.91 2.44 2.09
N GLU A 102 21.76 3.46 2.17
CA GLU A 102 21.60 4.62 3.05
C GLU A 102 20.37 5.46 2.69
N ALA A 103 20.16 5.77 1.40
CA ALA A 103 19.02 6.55 0.94
C ALA A 103 17.69 5.80 1.15
N SER A 104 17.68 4.49 0.89
CA SER A 104 16.53 3.62 1.09
C SER A 104 16.15 3.53 2.56
N LEU A 105 17.13 3.32 3.44
CA LEU A 105 16.91 3.29 4.88
C LEU A 105 16.46 4.65 5.42
N PHE A 106 17.12 5.74 5.03
CA PHE A 106 16.77 7.08 5.51
C PHE A 106 15.33 7.45 5.13
N THR A 107 14.97 7.28 3.85
CA THR A 107 13.62 7.55 3.36
C THR A 107 12.59 6.64 4.01
N GLY A 108 12.92 5.35 4.17
CA GLY A 108 12.04 4.37 4.79
C GLY A 108 11.74 4.67 6.26
N ILE A 109 12.80 4.93 7.05
CA ILE A 109 12.69 5.23 8.49
C ILE A 109 11.93 6.54 8.70
N THR A 110 12.30 7.61 7.98
CA THR A 110 11.63 8.91 8.13
C THR A 110 10.15 8.82 7.77
N THR A 111 9.81 8.17 6.66
CA THR A 111 8.41 7.96 6.24
C THR A 111 7.63 7.13 7.27
N ALA A 112 8.21 6.04 7.78
CA ALA A 112 7.59 5.19 8.80
C ALA A 112 7.34 5.94 10.11
N ILE A 113 8.29 6.78 10.55
CA ILE A 113 8.15 7.58 11.78
C ILE A 113 7.03 8.62 11.61
N ILE A 114 7.07 9.43 10.55
CA ILE A 114 6.09 10.50 10.32
C ILE A 114 4.68 9.91 10.20
N SER A 115 4.53 8.89 9.37
CA SER A 115 3.24 8.22 9.18
C SER A 115 2.75 7.49 10.44
N GLY A 116 3.66 6.91 11.23
CA GLY A 116 3.37 6.31 12.53
C GLY A 116 2.83 7.33 13.53
N ILE A 117 3.40 8.54 13.59
CA ILE A 117 2.90 9.62 14.45
C ILE A 117 1.48 10.01 14.03
N ILE A 118 1.24 10.23 12.74
CA ILE A 118 -0.10 10.57 12.22
C ILE A 118 -1.11 9.48 12.59
N PHE A 119 -0.75 8.21 12.40
CA PHE A 119 -1.57 7.06 12.78
C PHE A 119 -1.91 7.06 14.27
N LEU A 120 -0.92 7.25 15.14
CA LEU A 120 -1.10 7.23 16.59
C LEU A 120 -2.00 8.37 17.08
N VAL A 121 -1.83 9.58 16.54
CA VAL A 121 -2.68 10.73 16.87
C VAL A 121 -4.13 10.43 16.50
N HIS A 122 -4.38 9.98 15.28
CA HIS A 122 -5.74 9.68 14.81
C HIS A 122 -6.34 8.47 15.52
N ALA A 123 -5.54 7.47 15.91
CA ALA A 123 -6.01 6.36 16.74
C ALA A 123 -6.47 6.81 18.13
N ARG A 124 -5.74 7.74 18.77
CA ARG A 124 -6.16 8.31 20.06
C ARG A 124 -7.41 9.16 19.95
N LEU A 125 -7.51 10.00 18.92
CA LEU A 125 -8.68 10.84 18.69
C LEU A 125 -9.93 10.00 18.39
N GLN A 126 -9.78 8.94 17.58
CA GLN A 126 -10.85 7.99 17.32
C GLN A 126 -11.34 7.31 18.60
N SER A 127 -10.41 6.80 19.41
CA SER A 127 -10.76 6.14 20.67
C SER A 127 -11.52 7.07 21.63
N LYS A 128 -11.14 8.36 21.69
CA LYS A 128 -11.88 9.36 22.46
C LYS A 128 -13.29 9.60 21.89
N ASN A 129 -13.42 9.69 20.58
CA ASN A 129 -14.71 9.87 19.92
C ASN A 129 -15.66 8.68 20.16
N GLU A 130 -15.15 7.45 20.03
CA GLU A 130 -15.91 6.22 20.27
C GLU A 130 -16.42 6.12 21.73
N LEU A 131 -15.59 6.50 22.70
CA LEU A 131 -15.99 6.55 24.12
C LEU A 131 -17.15 7.53 24.35
N SER A 132 -17.15 8.68 23.68
CA SER A 132 -18.23 9.67 23.77
C SER A 132 -19.53 9.17 23.14
N MET A 133 -19.45 8.39 22.05
CA MET A 133 -20.63 7.90 21.33
C MET A 133 -21.36 6.76 22.05
N LYS A 134 -20.72 6.05 22.99
CA LYS A 134 -21.26 4.83 23.66
C LYS A 134 -21.81 3.77 22.68
N GLN A 135 -21.36 3.79 21.42
CA GLN A 135 -21.75 2.81 20.39
C GLN A 135 -20.63 1.79 20.18
N ASP A 136 -21.03 0.54 19.94
CA ASP A 136 -20.09 -0.51 19.55
C ASP A 136 -19.61 -0.23 18.10
N PRO A 137 -18.30 -0.03 17.88
CA PRO A 137 -17.74 0.21 16.54
C PRO A 137 -18.01 -0.95 15.56
N SER A 138 -18.34 -2.16 16.05
CA SER A 138 -18.79 -3.26 15.20
C SER A 138 -20.19 -3.07 14.61
N LYS A 139 -20.95 -2.04 15.00
CA LYS A 139 -22.21 -1.65 14.36
C LYS A 139 -22.02 -0.55 13.31
N ASP A 140 -20.88 0.13 13.30
CA ASP A 140 -20.58 1.18 12.34
C ASP A 140 -20.39 0.59 10.92
N ILE A 141 -21.30 0.94 10.03
CA ILE A 141 -21.29 0.51 8.63
C ILE A 141 -20.06 1.07 7.89
N ILE A 142 -19.65 2.30 8.20
CA ILE A 142 -18.52 2.96 7.55
C ILE A 142 -17.23 2.25 7.92
N PHE A 143 -17.07 1.91 9.20
CA PHE A 143 -15.94 1.12 9.69
C PHE A 143 -15.85 -0.23 8.97
N LYS A 144 -16.96 -0.97 8.87
CA LYS A 144 -16.99 -2.27 8.17
C LYS A 144 -16.56 -2.15 6.71
N MET A 145 -17.06 -1.13 6.03
CA MET A 145 -16.73 -0.89 4.62
C MET A 145 -15.28 -0.54 4.41
N LEU A 146 -14.72 0.32 5.25
CA LEU A 146 -13.31 0.68 5.15
C LEU A 146 -12.39 -0.48 5.51
N VAL A 147 -12.74 -1.34 6.48
CA VAL A 147 -12.01 -2.59 6.77
C VAL A 147 -12.05 -3.54 5.56
N PHE A 148 -13.21 -3.69 4.93
CA PHE A 148 -13.39 -4.54 3.75
C PHE A 148 -12.57 -4.00 2.56
N ALA A 149 -12.69 -2.70 2.26
CA ALA A 149 -11.93 -2.01 1.22
C ALA A 149 -10.42 -2.14 1.43
N GLY A 150 -9.94 -1.93 2.68
CA GLY A 150 -8.54 -2.14 3.04
C GLY A 150 -8.08 -3.58 2.81
N THR A 151 -8.92 -4.56 3.12
CA THR A 151 -8.60 -5.98 2.91
C THR A 151 -8.44 -6.31 1.43
N ILE A 152 -9.32 -5.80 0.56
CA ILE A 152 -9.19 -5.97 -0.89
C ILE A 152 -7.94 -5.25 -1.40
N PHE A 153 -7.76 -3.98 -1.01
CA PHE A 153 -6.63 -3.17 -1.47
C PHE A 153 -5.29 -3.81 -1.14
N PHE A 154 -5.03 -4.13 0.14
CA PHE A 154 -3.77 -4.75 0.53
C PHE A 154 -3.60 -6.15 -0.06
N GLY A 155 -4.67 -6.93 -0.18
CA GLY A 155 -4.60 -8.24 -0.83
C GLY A 155 -4.18 -8.16 -2.30
N LEU A 156 -4.74 -7.20 -3.05
CA LEU A 156 -4.37 -6.99 -4.45
C LEU A 156 -2.93 -6.50 -4.59
N VAL A 157 -2.51 -5.52 -3.78
CA VAL A 157 -1.12 -5.04 -3.78
C VAL A 157 -0.15 -6.18 -3.46
N THR A 158 -0.46 -7.04 -2.48
CA THR A 158 0.36 -8.21 -2.18
C THR A 158 0.45 -9.18 -3.36
N ILE A 159 -0.68 -9.55 -3.98
CA ILE A 159 -0.69 -10.51 -5.10
C ILE A 159 0.07 -9.96 -6.31
N VAL A 160 -0.23 -8.72 -6.73
CA VAL A 160 0.43 -8.08 -7.88
C VAL A 160 1.93 -7.90 -7.60
N GLY A 161 2.29 -7.45 -6.40
CA GLY A 161 3.69 -7.31 -5.98
C GLY A 161 4.42 -8.65 -5.99
N LEU A 162 3.82 -9.74 -5.50
CA LEU A 162 4.42 -11.08 -5.54
C LEU A 162 4.66 -11.56 -6.96
N VAL A 163 3.69 -11.38 -7.86
CA VAL A 163 3.85 -11.76 -9.28
C VAL A 163 4.99 -10.98 -9.92
N GLY A 164 5.04 -9.66 -9.73
CA GLY A 164 6.15 -8.83 -10.21
C GLY A 164 7.50 -9.22 -9.60
N SER A 165 7.51 -9.63 -8.32
CA SER A 165 8.73 -10.08 -7.65
C SER A 165 9.30 -11.35 -8.26
N ILE A 166 8.43 -12.29 -8.65
CA ILE A 166 8.86 -13.55 -9.29
C ILE A 166 9.49 -13.23 -10.64
N GLU A 167 8.87 -12.36 -11.44
CA GLU A 167 9.39 -11.95 -12.74
C GLU A 167 10.77 -11.28 -12.61
N GLU A 168 10.89 -10.30 -11.71
CA GLU A 168 12.14 -9.56 -11.50
C GLU A 168 13.24 -10.42 -10.89
N LEU A 169 12.89 -11.35 -9.98
CA LEU A 169 13.86 -12.30 -9.41
C LEU A 169 14.34 -13.30 -10.46
N TYR A 170 13.46 -13.74 -11.36
CA TYR A 170 13.83 -14.61 -12.47
C TYR A 170 14.82 -13.92 -13.42
N LYS A 171 14.55 -12.67 -13.81
CA LYS A 171 15.49 -11.85 -14.60
C LYS A 171 16.83 -11.71 -13.88
N PHE A 172 16.80 -11.40 -12.58
CA PHE A 172 18.00 -11.23 -11.76
C PHE A 172 18.87 -12.49 -11.70
N ILE A 173 18.26 -13.67 -11.51
CA ILE A 173 19.00 -14.95 -11.45
C ILE A 173 19.58 -15.33 -12.82
N LEU A 174 18.85 -15.06 -13.91
CA LEU A 174 19.29 -15.47 -15.25
C LEU A 174 20.36 -14.58 -15.86
N PHE A 175 20.32 -13.27 -15.61
CA PHE A 175 21.17 -12.31 -16.31
C PHE A 175 22.37 -11.81 -15.51
N ASP A 176 22.60 -12.39 -14.32
CA ASP A 176 23.57 -11.98 -13.31
C ASP A 176 23.34 -10.55 -12.77
N SER A 177 23.49 -10.39 -11.46
CA SER A 177 23.17 -9.15 -10.72
C SER A 177 23.75 -7.89 -11.35
N VAL A 178 22.96 -6.81 -11.38
CA VAL A 178 23.34 -5.49 -11.89
C VAL A 178 24.58 -4.97 -11.13
N LYS A 179 25.76 -5.04 -11.76
CA LYS A 179 27.00 -4.41 -11.25
C LYS A 179 27.09 -2.92 -11.59
N ASN A 180 26.50 -2.49 -12.73
CA ASN A 180 26.53 -1.12 -13.22
C ASN A 180 25.11 -0.63 -13.55
N VAL A 181 24.83 0.66 -13.34
CA VAL A 181 23.51 1.31 -13.55
C VAL A 181 22.95 1.11 -14.97
N GLU A 182 23.82 0.94 -15.96
CA GLU A 182 23.47 0.72 -17.38
C GLU A 182 22.82 -0.65 -17.65
N ASP A 183 22.93 -1.60 -16.72
CA ASP A 183 22.44 -2.97 -16.83
C ASP A 183 21.04 -3.19 -16.25
N TRP A 184 20.25 -2.13 -16.02
CA TRP A 184 18.93 -2.17 -15.37
C TRP A 184 17.92 -3.15 -16.00
N ARG A 185 18.11 -3.53 -17.27
CA ARG A 185 17.31 -4.57 -17.96
C ARG A 185 17.44 -5.97 -17.32
N LYS A 186 18.38 -6.16 -16.38
CA LYS A 186 18.66 -7.43 -15.70
C LYS A 186 17.82 -7.68 -14.44
N GLY A 187 16.95 -6.74 -14.07
CA GLY A 187 15.92 -6.91 -13.05
C GLY A 187 16.26 -6.32 -11.68
N VAL A 188 15.25 -5.76 -11.01
CA VAL A 188 15.36 -5.06 -9.72
C VAL A 188 14.37 -5.67 -8.72
N PRO A 189 14.66 -6.88 -8.20
CA PRO A 189 13.68 -7.67 -7.45
C PRO A 189 13.31 -7.08 -6.09
N GLY A 190 14.15 -6.21 -5.53
CA GLY A 190 13.95 -5.69 -4.18
C GLY A 190 12.71 -4.83 -4.03
N GLU A 191 12.34 -4.06 -5.05
CA GLU A 191 11.18 -3.18 -4.99
C GLU A 191 9.83 -3.92 -4.91
N PRO A 192 9.45 -4.73 -5.91
CA PRO A 192 8.19 -5.45 -5.88
C PRO A 192 8.10 -6.40 -4.68
N LEU A 193 9.22 -7.02 -4.28
CA LEU A 193 9.25 -7.94 -3.14
C LEU A 193 8.99 -7.24 -1.82
N SER A 194 9.62 -6.09 -1.62
CA SER A 194 9.45 -5.30 -0.40
C SER A 194 8.04 -4.71 -0.29
N ILE A 195 7.44 -4.31 -1.42
CA ILE A 195 6.05 -3.85 -1.46
C ILE A 195 5.12 -5.02 -1.11
N ALA A 196 5.32 -6.19 -1.71
CA ALA A 196 4.51 -7.37 -1.47
C ALA A 196 4.51 -7.80 -0.01
N LEU A 197 5.70 -7.91 0.59
CA LEU A 197 5.88 -8.31 1.99
C LEU A 197 5.30 -7.27 2.95
N SER A 198 5.49 -5.98 2.66
CA SER A 198 4.92 -4.91 3.47
C SER A 198 3.39 -4.91 3.39
N ALA A 199 2.83 -5.00 2.18
CA ALA A 199 1.39 -5.09 1.97
C ALA A 199 0.77 -6.33 2.63
N LEU A 200 1.49 -7.46 2.69
CA LEU A 200 1.03 -8.70 3.33
C LEU A 200 0.78 -8.49 4.84
N ILE A 201 1.59 -7.67 5.50
CA ILE A 201 1.37 -7.28 6.90
C ILE A 201 0.04 -6.54 7.03
N GLY A 202 -0.19 -5.54 6.18
CA GLY A 202 -1.44 -4.79 6.11
C GLY A 202 -2.65 -5.70 5.88
N TRP A 203 -2.54 -6.59 4.89
CA TRP A 203 -3.59 -7.53 4.52
C TRP A 203 -3.95 -8.47 5.67
N THR A 204 -2.95 -9.03 6.36
CA THR A 204 -3.16 -9.91 7.50
C THR A 204 -3.91 -9.19 8.64
N ILE A 205 -3.56 -7.93 8.91
CA ILE A 205 -4.22 -7.12 9.94
C ILE A 205 -5.68 -6.83 9.56
N THR A 206 -5.94 -6.38 8.33
CA THR A 206 -7.29 -6.03 7.88
C THR A 206 -8.18 -7.27 7.74
N LEU A 207 -7.63 -8.38 7.24
CA LEU A 207 -8.34 -9.66 7.13
C LEU A 207 -8.73 -10.21 8.50
N ARG A 208 -7.81 -10.18 9.48
CA ARG A 208 -8.12 -10.59 10.86
C ARG A 208 -9.21 -9.73 11.47
N ARG A 209 -9.22 -8.42 11.19
CA ARG A 209 -10.29 -7.52 11.63
C ARG A 209 -11.61 -7.83 10.95
N LEU A 210 -11.61 -8.09 9.64
CA LEU A 210 -12.79 -8.47 8.87
C LEU A 210 -13.42 -9.77 9.40
N ILE A 211 -12.62 -10.81 9.63
CA ILE A 211 -13.08 -12.08 10.19
C ILE A 211 -13.75 -11.87 11.55
N ARG A 212 -13.14 -11.07 12.44
CA ARG A 212 -13.72 -10.74 13.75
C ARG A 212 -15.04 -9.98 13.65
N LEU A 213 -15.21 -9.12 12.63
CA LEU A 213 -16.46 -8.41 12.39
C LEU A 213 -17.58 -9.32 11.91
N ILE A 214 -17.25 -10.33 11.10
CA ILE A 214 -18.22 -11.29 10.56
C ILE A 214 -18.57 -12.36 11.61
N SER A 215 -17.58 -12.84 12.37
CA SER A 215 -17.72 -13.90 13.38
C SER A 215 -18.45 -13.47 14.65
N LYS A 216 -18.65 -12.17 14.89
CA LYS A 216 -19.44 -11.64 16.01
C LYS A 216 -20.96 -11.60 15.73
N LYS A 217 -21.42 -12.32 14.71
CA LYS A 217 -22.86 -12.56 14.47
C LYS A 217 -23.37 -13.71 15.32
#